data_AF-A0A1B2I289-F1
#
_entry.id   AF-A0A1B2I289-F1
#
_cell.length_a   1.000
_cell.length_b   1.000
_cell.length_c   1.000
_cell.angle_alpha   90.00
_cell.angle_beta   90.00
_cell.angle_gamma   90.00
#
_symmetry.space_group_name_H-M   'P 1'
#
loop_
_entity.id
_entity.type
_entity.pdbx_description
1 polymer ?
#
loop_
_entity_poly.entity_id
_entity_poly.type
_entity_poly.pdbx_seq_one_letter_code
_entity_poly.pdbx_strand_id
1 'polypeptide(L)'
;MRKRKTEERIRAIEMHKQGIPRRRIAEELGVSPDSIKTWISLYKSGQKDLLDDTRKKRTYSKAVKLEAVSAHLEEGRTMVDVTSSFNISSPSLLRRWCKEFLEQGDISSSKRDCPDKKLEVTNSIEKIKELEMQVDVLKKALELQRW
;
A
#
# COMPACT_ATOMS: atom_id res chain seq x y z
N MET A 1 -7.02 2.38 14.23
CA MET A 1 -6.60 1.77 15.51
C MET A 1 -5.26 1.07 15.33
N ARG A 2 -4.15 1.61 15.87
CA ARG A 2 -2.83 0.95 15.86
C ARG A 2 -2.07 1.12 17.19
N LYS A 3 -2.30 2.22 17.93
CA LYS A 3 -1.67 2.50 19.23
C LYS A 3 -2.03 1.51 20.35
N ARG A 4 -3.27 1.01 20.38
CA ARG A 4 -3.77 0.11 21.44
C ARG A 4 -2.94 -1.17 21.61
N LYS A 5 -2.41 -1.74 20.52
CA LYS A 5 -1.58 -2.96 20.59
C LYS A 5 -0.22 -2.75 21.25
N THR A 6 0.39 -1.56 21.10
CA THR A 6 1.67 -1.25 21.75
C THR A 6 1.48 -1.07 23.26
N GLU A 7 0.39 -0.42 23.68
CA GLU A 7 0.03 -0.26 25.09
C GLU A 7 -0.27 -1.62 25.77
N GLU A 8 -1.01 -2.50 25.11
CA GLU A 8 -1.29 -3.87 25.59
C GLU A 8 0.01 -4.67 25.83
N ARG A 9 0.99 -4.56 24.93
CA ARG A 9 2.31 -5.22 25.06
C ARG A 9 3.10 -4.71 26.25
N ILE A 10 3.16 -3.40 26.43
CA ILE A 10 3.87 -2.78 27.56
C ILE A 10 3.20 -3.19 28.87
N ARG A 11 1.86 -3.15 28.93
CA ARG A 11 1.09 -3.57 30.10
C ARG A 11 1.30 -5.05 30.44
N ALA A 12 1.34 -5.93 29.44
CA ALA A 12 1.64 -7.35 29.63
C ALA A 12 3.03 -7.59 30.24
N ILE A 13 4.05 -6.85 29.78
CA ILE A 13 5.42 -6.96 30.30
C ILE A 13 5.49 -6.46 31.75
N GLU A 14 4.83 -5.35 32.06
CA GLU A 14 4.79 -4.80 33.42
C GLU A 14 4.11 -5.76 34.39
N MET A 15 2.95 -6.32 34.03
CA MET A 15 2.27 -7.36 34.81
C MET A 15 3.15 -8.60 35.02
N HIS A 16 3.93 -8.99 34.00
CA HIS A 16 4.85 -10.11 34.14
C HIS A 16 6.00 -9.80 35.11
N LYS A 17 6.52 -8.56 35.12
CA LYS A 17 7.54 -8.11 36.08
C LYS A 17 7.02 -8.10 37.52
N GLN A 18 5.74 -7.84 37.71
CA GLN A 18 5.04 -7.94 39.01
C GLN A 18 4.80 -9.38 39.47
N GLY A 19 5.24 -10.39 38.69
CA GLY A 19 5.09 -11.81 39.05
C GLY A 19 3.74 -12.42 38.68
N ILE A 20 2.89 -11.71 37.93
CA ILE A 20 1.59 -12.22 37.51
C ILE A 20 1.80 -13.37 36.49
N PRO A 21 1.11 -14.51 36.65
CA PRO A 21 1.23 -15.62 35.72
C PRO A 21 0.66 -15.25 34.35
N ARG A 22 1.33 -15.69 33.28
CA ARG A 22 1.01 -15.34 31.88
C ARG A 22 -0.44 -15.59 31.50
N ARG A 23 -1.04 -16.67 32.03
CA ARG A 23 -2.44 -17.04 31.77
C ARG A 23 -3.41 -15.94 32.26
N ARG A 24 -3.17 -15.38 33.44
CA ARG A 24 -3.97 -14.30 34.00
C ARG A 24 -3.81 -12.99 33.23
N ILE A 25 -2.60 -12.71 32.75
CA ILE A 25 -2.31 -11.55 31.90
C ILE A 25 -3.06 -11.67 30.56
N ALA A 26 -3.07 -12.87 29.97
CA ALA A 26 -3.78 -13.15 28.72
C ALA A 26 -5.30 -12.95 28.87
N GLU A 27 -5.89 -13.43 29.97
CA GLU A 27 -7.30 -13.24 30.30
C GLU A 27 -7.65 -11.76 30.52
N GLU A 28 -6.84 -11.02 31.29
CA GLU A 28 -7.03 -9.60 31.59
C GLU A 28 -6.95 -8.71 30.34
N LEU A 29 -6.05 -9.03 29.41
CA LEU A 29 -5.85 -8.27 28.18
C LEU A 29 -6.67 -8.78 26.99
N GLY A 30 -7.37 -9.90 27.14
CA GLY A 30 -8.14 -10.52 26.05
C GLY A 30 -7.28 -10.99 24.87
N VAL A 31 -6.03 -11.41 25.12
CA VAL A 31 -5.07 -11.84 24.10
C VAL A 31 -4.65 -13.29 24.31
N SER A 32 -4.11 -13.94 23.28
CA SER A 32 -3.68 -15.33 23.41
C SER A 32 -2.46 -15.47 24.35
N PRO A 33 -2.37 -16.56 25.15
CA PRO A 33 -1.20 -16.83 25.98
C PRO A 33 0.11 -16.90 25.19
N ASP A 34 0.07 -17.36 23.94
CA ASP A 34 1.22 -17.37 23.03
C ASP A 34 1.70 -15.97 22.67
N SER A 35 0.79 -15.01 22.50
CA SER A 35 1.15 -13.60 22.29
C SER A 35 1.94 -13.06 23.48
N ILE A 36 1.46 -13.32 24.70
CA ILE A 36 2.15 -12.93 25.95
C ILE A 36 3.53 -13.58 26.03
N LYS A 37 3.65 -14.88 25.71
CA LYS A 37 4.94 -15.59 25.68
C LYS A 37 5.91 -14.93 24.70
N THR A 38 5.47 -14.62 23.49
CA THR A 38 6.29 -13.95 22.47
C THR A 38 6.73 -12.56 22.93
N TRP A 39 5.83 -11.75 23.49
CA TRP A 39 6.18 -10.40 23.97
C TRP A 39 7.20 -10.43 25.10
N ILE A 40 7.05 -11.35 26.06
CA ILE A 40 8.03 -11.54 27.14
C ILE A 40 9.37 -12.00 26.57
N SER A 41 9.37 -12.89 25.58
CA SER A 41 10.59 -13.36 24.93
C SER A 41 11.34 -12.23 24.20
N LEU A 42 10.61 -11.40 23.45
CA LEU A 42 11.16 -10.23 22.75
C LEU A 42 11.69 -9.17 23.72
N TYR A 43 11.02 -8.98 24.86
CA TYR A 43 11.51 -8.12 25.91
C TYR A 43 12.83 -8.62 26.51
N LYS A 44 12.92 -9.94 26.78
CA LYS A 44 14.14 -10.56 27.31
C LYS A 44 15.31 -10.55 26.32
N SER A 45 15.05 -10.63 25.02
CA SER A 45 16.08 -10.54 23.98
C SER A 45 16.56 -9.10 23.72
N GLY A 46 16.02 -8.10 24.42
CA GLY A 46 16.36 -6.69 24.23
C GLY A 46 15.75 -6.08 22.96
N GLN A 47 14.93 -6.83 22.22
CA GLN A 47 14.31 -6.39 20.97
C GLN A 47 13.03 -5.58 21.23
N LYS A 48 13.16 -4.48 21.99
CA LYS A 48 12.03 -3.62 22.37
C LYS A 48 11.37 -2.98 21.15
N ASP A 49 12.14 -2.73 20.08
CA ASP A 49 11.63 -2.20 18.82
C ASP A 49 10.61 -3.13 18.14
N LEU A 50 10.71 -4.45 18.37
CA LEU A 50 9.76 -5.44 17.85
C LEU A 50 8.44 -5.48 18.65
N LEU A 51 8.41 -4.88 19.84
CA LEU A 51 7.19 -4.68 20.60
C LEU A 51 6.37 -3.50 20.06
N ASP A 52 6.98 -2.59 19.31
CA ASP A 52 6.23 -1.57 18.62
C ASP A 52 5.57 -2.16 17.35
N ASP A 53 4.27 -1.96 17.22
CA ASP A 53 3.52 -2.38 16.03
C ASP A 53 3.75 -1.47 14.82
N THR A 54 4.62 -0.47 14.96
CA THR A 54 5.12 0.32 13.83
C THR A 54 6.10 -0.50 12.99
N ARG A 55 5.61 -1.54 12.30
CA ARG A 55 6.27 -2.00 11.07
C ARG A 55 6.29 -0.83 10.11
N LYS A 56 7.37 -0.04 10.14
CA LYS A 56 7.61 1.03 9.19
C LYS A 56 7.57 0.38 7.81
N LYS A 57 6.58 0.76 7.00
CA LYS A 57 6.51 0.29 5.62
C LYS A 57 7.81 0.74 4.95
N ARG A 58 8.60 -0.19 4.41
CA ARG A 58 9.75 0.18 3.60
C ARG A 58 9.26 1.01 2.42
N THR A 59 9.69 2.26 2.37
CA THR A 59 9.44 3.18 1.27
C THR A 59 10.65 3.15 0.35
N TYR A 60 10.42 2.91 -0.94
CA TYR A 60 11.46 2.94 -1.95
C TYR A 60 11.29 4.20 -2.78
N SER A 61 12.38 4.94 -2.98
CA SER A 61 12.39 6.11 -3.86
C SER A 61 12.13 5.68 -5.31
N LYS A 62 11.66 6.61 -6.14
CA LYS A 62 11.41 6.35 -7.56
C LYS A 62 12.67 5.85 -8.28
N ALA A 63 13.80 6.48 -7.98
CA ALA A 63 15.11 6.12 -8.54
C ALA A 63 15.44 4.64 -8.28
N VAL A 64 15.32 4.18 -7.03
CA VAL A 64 15.61 2.78 -6.67
C VAL A 64 14.65 1.80 -7.37
N LYS A 65 13.39 2.19 -7.57
CA LYS A 65 12.43 1.34 -8.30
C LYS A 65 12.81 1.19 -9.77
N LEU A 66 13.19 2.29 -10.42
CA LEU A 66 13.56 2.29 -11.84
C LEU A 66 14.86 1.53 -12.07
N GLU A 67 15.86 1.75 -11.22
CA GLU A 67 17.15 1.04 -11.29
C GLU A 67 16.97 -0.47 -11.11
N ALA A 68 16.14 -0.90 -10.15
CA ALA A 68 15.84 -2.31 -9.96
C ALA A 68 15.09 -2.94 -11.15
N VAL A 69 14.22 -2.18 -11.83
CA VAL A 69 13.49 -2.65 -13.01
C VAL A 69 14.42 -2.74 -14.23
N SER A 70 15.25 -1.74 -14.47
CA SER A 70 16.27 -1.75 -15.54
C SER A 70 17.26 -2.91 -15.33
N ALA A 71 17.75 -3.12 -14.11
CA ALA A 71 18.64 -4.26 -13.80
C ALA A 71 18.00 -5.63 -14.09
N HIS A 72 16.69 -5.76 -14.03
CA HIS A 72 16.00 -7.00 -14.40
C HIS A 72 15.74 -7.10 -15.91
N LEU A 73 15.27 -6.02 -16.54
CA LEU A 73 14.82 -6.01 -17.94
C LEU A 73 15.96 -5.87 -18.94
N GLU A 74 16.97 -5.05 -18.63
CA GLU A 74 18.09 -4.73 -19.51
C GLU A 74 19.29 -5.65 -19.24
N GLU A 75 19.63 -5.89 -17.97
CA GLU A 75 20.77 -6.74 -17.60
C GLU A 75 20.40 -8.22 -17.45
N GLY A 76 19.12 -8.58 -17.51
CA GLY A 76 18.65 -9.97 -17.43
C GLY A 76 18.87 -10.65 -16.09
N ARG A 77 19.18 -9.90 -15.02
CA ARG A 77 19.42 -10.46 -13.68
C ARG A 77 18.18 -11.14 -13.12
N THR A 78 18.33 -12.16 -12.28
CA THR A 78 17.16 -12.82 -11.68
C THR A 78 16.47 -11.89 -10.68
N MET A 79 15.16 -12.08 -10.48
CA MET A 79 14.42 -11.29 -9.47
C MET A 79 14.99 -11.46 -8.06
N VAL A 80 15.55 -12.64 -7.75
CA VAL A 80 16.15 -12.91 -6.44
C VAL A 80 17.43 -12.09 -6.26
N ASP A 81 18.28 -12.03 -7.28
CA ASP A 81 19.53 -11.26 -7.23
C ASP A 81 19.26 -9.76 -7.15
N VAL A 82 18.32 -9.26 -7.94
CA VAL A 82 17.92 -7.84 -7.91
C VAL A 82 17.31 -7.48 -6.56
N THR A 83 16.38 -8.28 -6.04
CA THR A 83 15.78 -7.98 -4.73
C THR A 83 16.78 -8.03 -3.59
N SER A 84 17.77 -8.92 -3.66
CA SER A 84 18.86 -8.99 -2.68
C SER A 84 19.78 -7.77 -2.79
N SER A 85 20.17 -7.38 -4.01
CA SER A 85 21.07 -6.24 -4.27
C SER A 85 20.45 -4.90 -3.87
N PHE A 86 19.16 -4.70 -4.17
CA PHE A 86 18.43 -3.46 -3.88
C PHE A 86 17.68 -3.48 -2.54
N ASN A 87 17.91 -4.51 -1.70
CA ASN A 87 17.27 -4.71 -0.40
C ASN A 87 15.72 -4.60 -0.45
N ILE A 88 15.14 -5.09 -1.54
CA ILE A 88 13.71 -5.08 -1.80
C ILE A 88 13.07 -6.21 -1.00
N SER A 89 12.01 -5.88 -0.27
CA SER A 89 11.38 -6.79 0.68
C SER A 89 10.80 -8.07 0.07
N SER A 90 10.51 -8.11 -1.24
CA SER A 90 9.91 -9.28 -1.88
C SER A 90 10.08 -9.26 -3.41
N PRO A 91 10.36 -10.40 -4.06
CA PRO A 91 10.32 -10.56 -5.52
C PRO A 91 8.99 -10.15 -6.15
N SER A 92 7.87 -10.40 -5.46
CA SER A 92 6.53 -10.01 -5.92
C SER A 92 6.38 -8.50 -6.04
N LEU A 93 7.12 -7.72 -5.23
CA LEU A 93 7.12 -6.26 -5.31
C LEU A 93 7.84 -5.77 -6.56
N LEU A 94 9.00 -6.38 -6.87
CA LEU A 94 9.76 -6.10 -8.10
C LEU A 94 8.95 -6.46 -9.35
N ARG A 95 8.28 -7.62 -9.36
CA ARG A 95 7.36 -8.01 -10.45
C ARG A 95 6.27 -6.98 -10.69
N ARG A 96 5.72 -6.40 -9.62
CA ARG A 96 4.71 -5.34 -9.73
C ARG A 96 5.29 -4.07 -10.37
N TRP A 97 6.51 -3.70 -10.02
CA TRP A 97 7.19 -2.54 -10.61
C TRP A 97 7.55 -2.77 -12.09
N CYS A 98 8.05 -3.94 -12.45
CA CYS A 98 8.29 -4.30 -13.86
C CYS A 98 7.00 -4.20 -14.68
N LYS A 99 5.88 -4.70 -14.14
CA LYS A 99 4.57 -4.60 -14.80
C LYS A 99 4.12 -3.14 -14.98
N GLU A 100 4.22 -2.34 -13.92
CA GLU A 100 3.87 -0.91 -13.96
C GLU A 100 4.71 -0.15 -15.01
N PHE A 101 6.01 -0.44 -15.07
CA PHE A 101 6.92 0.13 -16.07
C PHE A 101 6.58 -0.30 -17.50
N LEU A 102 6.22 -1.57 -17.73
CA LEU A 102 5.83 -2.05 -19.07
C LEU A 102 4.47 -1.50 -19.54
N GLU A 103 3.52 -1.29 -18.62
CA GLU A 103 2.19 -0.79 -18.96
C GLU A 103 2.15 0.74 -19.13
N GLN A 104 2.96 1.49 -18.36
CA GLN A 104 2.87 2.96 -18.29
C GLN A 104 4.14 3.67 -18.77
N GLY A 105 5.24 2.95 -19.00
CA GLY A 105 6.55 3.54 -19.31
C GLY A 105 7.24 4.23 -18.12
N ASP A 106 6.61 4.22 -16.94
CA ASP A 106 7.12 4.87 -15.73
C ASP A 106 6.61 4.15 -14.47
N ILE A 107 7.28 4.35 -13.33
CA ILE A 107 6.90 3.78 -12.04
C ILE A 107 6.47 4.91 -11.10
N SER A 108 5.18 4.96 -10.75
CA SER A 108 4.66 6.02 -9.88
C SER A 108 5.25 5.89 -8.45
N SER A 109 5.72 7.01 -7.89
CA SER A 109 6.36 7.04 -6.57
C SER A 109 5.35 7.10 -5.42
N SER A 110 4.11 7.46 -5.71
CA SER A 110 3.08 7.65 -4.69
C SER A 110 1.88 6.77 -5.00
N LYS A 111 0.90 6.74 -4.10
CA LYS A 111 -0.33 5.93 -4.21
C LYS A 111 -0.82 5.86 -5.65
N ARG A 112 -1.38 4.70 -6.03
CA ARG A 112 -2.38 4.67 -7.09
C ARG A 112 -3.36 5.79 -6.79
N ASP A 113 -3.24 6.92 -7.47
CA ASP A 113 -4.39 7.65 -7.91
C ASP A 113 -5.04 6.68 -8.87
N CYS A 114 -5.95 5.87 -8.32
CA CYS A 114 -6.99 5.30 -9.14
C CYS A 114 -7.57 6.53 -9.86
N PRO A 115 -7.61 6.58 -11.20
CA PRO A 115 -8.42 7.59 -11.87
C PRO A 115 -9.78 7.53 -11.19
N ASP A 116 -10.22 8.62 -10.57
CA ASP A 116 -11.52 8.64 -9.93
C ASP A 116 -12.53 8.47 -11.06
N LYS A 117 -12.99 7.22 -11.25
CA LYS A 117 -13.91 6.86 -12.33
C LYS A 117 -15.13 7.76 -12.32
N LYS A 118 -15.46 8.39 -11.18
CA LYS A 118 -16.53 9.38 -11.06
C LYS A 118 -16.24 10.66 -11.86
N LEU A 119 -15.01 11.17 -11.83
CA LEU A 119 -14.60 12.38 -12.56
C LEU A 119 -14.53 12.13 -14.08
N GLU A 120 -14.05 10.96 -14.51
CA GLU A 120 -14.07 10.59 -15.94
C GLU A 120 -15.50 10.43 -16.48
N VAL A 121 -16.40 9.86 -15.67
CA VAL A 121 -17.81 9.73 -16.01
C VAL A 121 -18.51 11.10 -16.08
N THR A 122 -18.24 12.03 -15.15
CA THR A 122 -18.83 13.39 -15.20
C THR A 122 -18.38 14.17 -16.43
N ASN A 123 -17.08 14.11 -16.75
CA ASN A 123 -16.54 14.77 -17.94
C ASN A 123 -17.14 14.20 -19.23
N SER A 124 -17.38 12.88 -19.27
CA SER A 124 -18.03 12.22 -20.42
C SER A 124 -19.51 12.62 -20.55
N ILE A 125 -20.23 12.75 -19.42
CA ILE A 125 -21.64 13.19 -19.41
C ILE A 125 -21.76 14.65 -19.89
N GLU A 126 -20.87 15.53 -19.43
CA GLU A 126 -20.84 16.93 -19.89
C GLU A 126 -20.55 17.03 -21.38
N LYS A 127 -19.62 16.21 -21.90
CA LYS A 127 -19.31 16.14 -23.33
C LYS A 127 -20.52 15.67 -24.15
N ILE A 128 -21.27 14.69 -23.66
CA ILE A 128 -22.48 14.18 -24.35
C ILE A 128 -23.54 15.28 -24.43
N LYS A 129 -23.81 16.00 -23.34
CA LYS A 129 -24.79 17.10 -23.32
C LYS A 129 -24.43 18.22 -24.30
N GLU A 130 -23.16 18.58 -24.36
CA GLU A 130 -22.67 19.60 -25.30
C GLU A 130 -22.87 19.15 -26.76
N LEU A 131 -22.55 17.90 -27.07
CA LEU A 131 -22.75 17.36 -28.42
C LEU A 131 -24.23 17.26 -28.79
N GLU A 132 -25.10 16.86 -27.86
CA GLU A 132 -26.55 16.82 -28.06
C GLU A 132 -27.11 18.20 -28.39
N MET A 133 -26.69 19.24 -27.65
CA MET A 133 -27.08 20.62 -27.92
C MET A 133 -26.62 21.09 -29.30
N GLN A 134 -25.39 20.79 -29.70
CA GLN A 134 -24.87 21.14 -31.03
C GLN A 134 -25.68 20.46 -32.14
N VAL A 135 -26.01 19.18 -31.98
CA VAL A 135 -26.82 18.43 -32.94
C VAL A 135 -28.22 19.03 -33.08
N ASP A 136 -28.85 19.45 -31.98
CA ASP A 136 -30.18 20.06 -32.03
C ASP A 136 -30.17 21.43 -32.72
N VAL A 137 -29.15 22.25 -32.47
CA VAL A 137 -28.96 23.52 -33.18
C VAL A 137 -28.78 23.29 -34.68
N LEU A 138 -27.98 22.29 -35.07
CA LEU A 138 -27.75 21.96 -36.48
C LEU A 138 -29.01 21.42 -37.17
N LYS A 139 -29.80 20.58 -36.49
CA LYS A 139 -31.09 20.10 -37.00
C LYS A 139 -32.06 21.24 -37.24
N LYS A 140 -32.16 22.18 -36.30
CA LYS A 140 -33.03 23.35 -36.40
C LYS A 140 -32.60 24.30 -37.53
N ALA A 141 -31.29 24.49 -37.72
CA ALA A 141 -30.77 25.26 -38.84
C ALA A 141 -31.10 24.61 -40.20
N LEU A 142 -31.02 23.27 -40.29
CA LEU A 142 -31.37 22.53 -41.49
C LEU A 142 -32.87 22.66 -41.82
N GLU A 143 -33.75 22.63 -40.82
CA GLU A 143 -35.19 22.83 -41.01
C GLU A 143 -35.53 24.23 -41.53
N LEU A 144 -34.78 25.26 -41.10
CA LEU A 144 -34.93 26.63 -41.59
C LEU A 144 -34.46 26.79 -43.05
N GLN A 145 -33.56 25.94 -43.54
CA GLN A 145 -33.11 25.91 -44.94
C GLN A 145 -34.05 25.13 -45.87
N ARG A 146 -35.09 24.47 -45.33
CA ARG A 146 -36.07 23.67 -46.10
C ARG A 146 -37.32 24.46 -46.52
N TRP A 147 -37.33 25.77 -46.27
CA TRP A 147 -38.35 26.73 -46.73
C TRP A 147 -37.75 27.62 -47.82
#